data_AF-A0A4Q4Y2N4-F1
#
_entry.id   AF-A0A4Q4Y2N4-F1
#
_cell.length_a   1.000
_cell.length_b   1.000
_cell.length_c   1.000
_cell.angle_alpha   90.00
_cell.angle_beta   90.00
_cell.angle_gamma   90.00
#
_symmetry.space_group_name_H-M   'P 1'
#
loop_
_entity.id
_entity.type
_entity.pdbx_description
1 polymer ?
#
loop_
_entity_poly.entity_id
_entity_poly.type
_entity_poly.pdbx_seq_one_letter_code
_entity_poly.pdbx_strand_id
1 'polypeptide(L)'
;MPPKVKGGSKAKATTTESKEEQAPQPPPPPPRTPNERSWQRYWATNPHQKAFEELGPHGMSPAALQAYNNAEYVKPGVAADVLSKKAQKELWKQANEASLPLRRLPRPRPFQWGRDSEGRDRGEYASIEDFDARRAKEDRLFLLQIQSDRFRNRRAREKIGFVRYDTGESVDYGCTEEDIKAERERRKEMADLRMELYGVKTGSYSSDPEWDDVAPIPQAEPEGALAAIAYPDDYAESMSYLRAVMAEKEHSPRCLRLTEHIISMNPAHYTVWLYRFAIVEALNISIPDEIEWLNAVSLEHLKNYQIWHHRQLLLDHYYPAIASSVDEVRDLARSELHFVSQMLALDAKNYHVWSYRQYLVRKLGAALWPSNDPGYGGDEEGGGAELSDLGRLIDEDVRNNSAWSHRFFVVFSDPGRSTPSSHATERDPAVPAAVVDRELAYTRRKIDVAPQNQSPWNYLRGVLVKGGRDLGEIRTFAEGYVEALGEEGEIVRSSHALDYLADAYKEAGDRERADLCLRRLAEKWDRVRRGYWEYRRRMLDT
;
A
#
# COMPACT_ATOMS: atom_id res chain seq x y z
N MET A 1 -18.06 -40.84 96.17
CA MET A 1 -16.97 -41.34 97.03
C MET A 1 -15.87 -41.96 96.16
N PRO A 2 -14.59 -41.74 96.53
CA PRO A 2 -13.40 -42.10 95.75
C PRO A 2 -12.99 -43.56 96.04
N PRO A 3 -11.79 -44.03 95.67
CA PRO A 3 -11.27 -44.29 94.32
C PRO A 3 -10.66 -45.71 94.20
N LYS A 4 -10.27 -46.08 92.96
CA LYS A 4 -9.08 -46.86 92.50
C LYS A 4 -8.64 -48.12 93.31
N VAL A 5 -8.12 -49.18 92.68
CA VAL A 5 -6.75 -49.25 92.14
C VAL A 5 -6.56 -50.56 91.36
N LYS A 6 -5.70 -50.46 90.34
CA LYS A 6 -5.17 -51.50 89.45
C LYS A 6 -4.26 -52.52 90.13
N GLY A 7 -4.26 -53.72 89.56
CA GLY A 7 -3.13 -54.67 89.45
C GLY A 7 -3.63 -55.81 88.57
N GLY A 8 -2.94 -56.41 87.60
CA GLY A 8 -1.56 -56.40 87.16
C GLY A 8 -1.40 -57.68 86.30
N SER A 9 -0.92 -57.51 85.07
CA SER A 9 -0.23 -58.50 84.21
C SER A 9 -0.85 -59.88 83.92
N LYS A 10 -1.10 -60.15 82.63
CA LYS A 10 -0.42 -61.23 81.89
C LYS A 10 -0.68 -61.14 80.39
N ALA A 11 0.41 -61.17 79.63
CA ALA A 11 0.41 -61.27 78.18
C ALA A 11 -0.27 -62.57 77.74
N LYS A 12 -1.17 -62.46 76.75
CA LYS A 12 -1.66 -63.57 75.94
C LYS A 12 -1.34 -63.25 74.49
N ALA A 13 -0.55 -64.12 73.90
CA ALA A 13 -0.13 -64.07 72.50
C ALA A 13 -1.35 -63.93 71.59
N THR A 14 -1.43 -62.80 70.89
CA THR A 14 -2.30 -62.62 69.73
C THR A 14 -1.59 -63.19 68.52
N THR A 15 -2.19 -64.22 67.94
CA THR A 15 -2.02 -64.62 66.55
C THR A 15 -2.29 -63.41 65.67
N THR A 16 -1.22 -62.83 65.11
CA THR A 16 -1.28 -61.79 64.10
C THR A 16 -1.68 -62.46 62.78
N GLU A 17 -2.96 -62.37 62.42
CA GLU A 17 -3.35 -62.54 61.03
C GLU A 17 -2.66 -61.44 60.22
N SER A 18 -1.89 -61.87 59.23
CA SER A 18 -1.15 -61.05 58.27
C SER A 18 -2.10 -60.05 57.59
N LYS A 19 -1.95 -58.76 57.93
CA LYS A 19 -2.29 -57.70 57.00
C LYS A 19 -1.36 -57.85 55.79
N GLU A 20 -1.86 -58.38 54.69
CA GLU A 20 -1.26 -58.15 53.39
C GLU A 20 -1.31 -56.64 53.12
N GLU A 21 -0.25 -55.93 53.49
CA GLU A 21 0.07 -54.64 52.88
C GLU A 21 0.38 -54.92 51.41
N GLN A 22 -0.58 -54.61 50.53
CA GLN A 22 -0.33 -54.52 49.10
C GLN A 22 0.85 -53.56 48.89
N ALA A 23 1.95 -54.09 48.34
CA ALA A 23 3.10 -53.30 47.93
C ALA A 23 2.63 -52.13 47.06
N PRO A 24 3.20 -50.91 47.21
CA PRO A 24 2.81 -49.77 46.40
C PRO A 24 3.01 -50.11 44.93
N GLN A 25 1.94 -50.06 44.15
CA GLN A 25 2.02 -50.23 42.70
C GLN A 25 3.05 -49.22 42.14
N PRO A 26 3.89 -49.63 41.16
CA PRO A 26 4.81 -48.70 40.52
C PRO A 26 4.02 -47.50 39.96
N PRO A 27 4.57 -46.27 40.04
CA PRO A 27 3.89 -45.10 39.50
C PRO A 27 3.59 -45.35 38.00
N PRO A 28 2.39 -44.96 37.53
CA PRO A 28 2.04 -45.12 36.13
C PRO A 28 3.07 -44.39 35.23
N PRO A 29 3.32 -44.89 34.01
CA PRO A 29 4.23 -44.21 33.09
C PRO A 29 3.76 -42.77 32.85
N PRO A 30 4.69 -41.82 32.60
CA PRO A 30 4.32 -40.44 32.32
C PRO A 30 3.36 -40.41 31.11
N PRO A 31 2.29 -39.60 31.16
CA PRO A 31 1.34 -39.55 30.07
C PRO A 31 2.03 -39.02 28.82
N ARG A 32 1.70 -39.59 27.67
CA ARG A 32 2.25 -39.18 26.36
C ARG A 32 1.34 -38.20 25.65
N THR A 33 0.03 -38.26 25.92
CA THR A 33 -0.95 -37.36 25.32
C THR A 33 -1.77 -36.61 26.40
N PRO A 34 -2.36 -35.46 26.06
CA PRO A 34 -3.28 -34.77 26.97
C PRO A 34 -4.48 -35.63 27.39
N ASN A 35 -4.98 -36.53 26.53
CA ASN A 35 -6.04 -37.48 26.87
C ASN A 35 -5.56 -38.51 27.90
N GLU A 36 -4.37 -39.09 27.72
CA GLU A 36 -3.78 -39.97 28.72
C GLU A 36 -3.59 -39.26 30.06
N ARG A 37 -3.10 -38.01 30.04
CA ARG A 37 -2.97 -37.18 31.24
C ARG A 37 -4.31 -36.94 31.94
N SER A 38 -5.38 -36.69 31.18
CA SER A 38 -6.75 -36.55 31.72
C SER A 38 -7.24 -37.84 32.37
N TRP A 39 -7.04 -38.98 31.71
CA TRP A 39 -7.42 -40.29 32.25
C TRP A 39 -6.63 -40.65 33.51
N GLN A 40 -5.32 -40.41 33.52
CA GLN A 40 -4.48 -40.60 34.71
C GLN A 40 -4.93 -39.72 35.88
N ARG A 41 -5.23 -38.43 35.64
CA ARG A 41 -5.77 -37.53 36.66
C ARG A 41 -7.16 -37.95 37.15
N TYR A 42 -8.02 -38.40 36.24
CA TYR A 42 -9.34 -38.93 36.59
C TYR A 42 -9.22 -40.11 37.54
N TRP A 43 -8.43 -41.13 37.17
CA TRP A 43 -8.25 -42.30 38.02
C TRP A 43 -7.49 -42.01 39.32
N ALA A 44 -6.54 -41.08 39.33
CA ALA A 44 -5.86 -40.65 40.55
C ALA A 44 -6.83 -40.04 41.57
N THR A 45 -7.89 -39.37 41.10
CA THR A 45 -8.93 -38.80 41.97
C THR A 45 -10.12 -39.76 42.18
N ASN A 46 -10.16 -40.90 41.48
CA ASN A 46 -11.21 -41.91 41.57
C ASN A 46 -10.60 -43.34 41.66
N PRO A 47 -9.78 -43.65 42.68
CA PRO A 47 -9.01 -44.91 42.73
C PRO A 47 -9.89 -46.16 42.79
N HIS A 48 -10.98 -46.13 43.56
CA HIS A 48 -11.92 -47.26 43.64
C HIS A 48 -12.77 -47.43 42.39
N GLN A 49 -13.02 -46.35 41.62
CA GLN A 49 -13.69 -46.43 40.32
C GLN A 49 -12.80 -47.12 39.29
N LYS A 50 -11.49 -46.83 39.27
CA LYS A 50 -10.53 -47.55 38.42
C LYS A 50 -10.54 -49.04 38.71
N ALA A 51 -10.43 -49.42 40.00
CA ALA A 51 -10.47 -50.82 40.41
C ALA A 51 -11.80 -51.50 40.05
N PHE A 52 -12.92 -50.79 40.14
CA PHE A 52 -14.22 -51.30 39.70
C PHE A 52 -14.27 -51.52 38.18
N GLU A 53 -13.72 -50.60 37.37
CA GLU A 53 -13.65 -50.72 35.91
C GLU A 53 -12.74 -51.86 35.45
N GLU A 54 -11.64 -52.13 36.16
CA GLU A 54 -10.66 -53.17 35.81
C GLU A 54 -11.04 -54.57 36.30
N LEU A 55 -11.59 -54.69 37.52
CA LEU A 55 -11.84 -55.98 38.18
C LEU A 55 -13.33 -56.38 38.21
N GLY A 56 -14.24 -55.42 37.99
CA GLY A 56 -15.68 -55.61 38.15
C GLY A 56 -16.12 -55.80 39.62
N PRO A 57 -17.45 -55.79 39.89
CA PRO A 57 -17.99 -55.87 41.24
C PRO A 57 -17.61 -57.16 41.98
N HIS A 58 -17.37 -58.26 41.26
CA HIS A 58 -17.04 -59.57 41.82
C HIS A 58 -15.52 -59.78 42.02
N GLY A 59 -14.68 -58.94 41.40
CA GLY A 59 -13.22 -59.01 41.53
C GLY A 59 -12.63 -58.08 42.61
N MET A 60 -13.46 -57.21 43.20
CA MET A 60 -13.04 -56.31 44.28
C MET A 60 -13.19 -56.96 45.66
N SER A 61 -12.32 -56.61 46.61
CA SER A 61 -12.52 -56.99 48.01
C SER A 61 -13.77 -56.32 48.59
N PRO A 62 -14.44 -56.90 49.61
CA PRO A 62 -15.60 -56.28 50.25
C PRO A 62 -15.33 -54.86 50.75
N ALA A 63 -14.13 -54.61 51.29
CA ALA A 63 -13.70 -53.29 51.75
C ALA A 63 -13.54 -52.30 50.58
N ALA A 64 -13.00 -52.73 49.44
CA ALA A 64 -12.83 -51.89 48.25
C ALA A 64 -14.18 -51.59 47.57
N LEU A 65 -15.11 -52.54 47.54
CA LEU A 65 -16.46 -52.35 47.04
C LEU A 65 -17.28 -51.41 47.95
N GLN A 66 -17.11 -51.52 49.26
CA GLN A 66 -17.69 -50.59 50.23
C GLN A 66 -17.11 -49.18 50.07
N ALA A 67 -15.79 -49.06 49.90
CA ALA A 67 -15.15 -47.78 49.61
C ALA A 67 -15.67 -47.17 48.30
N TYR A 68 -15.83 -47.96 47.23
CA TYR A 68 -16.47 -47.54 45.97
C TYR A 68 -17.89 -47.01 46.16
N ASN A 69 -18.74 -47.68 46.95
CA ASN A 69 -20.09 -47.21 47.20
C ASN A 69 -20.11 -45.92 48.04
N ASN A 70 -19.29 -45.88 49.10
CA ASN A 70 -19.13 -44.70 49.94
C ASN A 70 -18.61 -43.49 49.15
N ALA A 71 -17.79 -43.75 48.13
CA ALA A 71 -17.21 -42.76 47.25
C ALA A 71 -18.28 -41.89 46.55
N GLU A 72 -19.45 -42.45 46.24
CA GLU A 72 -20.55 -41.71 45.62
C GLU A 72 -21.23 -40.72 46.58
N TYR A 73 -21.28 -41.04 47.88
CA TYR A 73 -21.96 -40.24 48.90
C TYR A 73 -21.12 -39.08 49.45
N VAL A 74 -19.82 -39.06 49.19
CA VAL A 74 -18.89 -38.03 49.71
C VAL A 74 -18.78 -36.82 48.76
N LYS A 75 -19.54 -36.80 47.65
CA LYS A 75 -19.52 -35.71 46.66
C LYS A 75 -20.06 -34.39 47.23
N PRO A 76 -19.46 -33.23 46.88
CA PRO A 76 -19.96 -31.92 47.30
C PRO A 76 -21.38 -31.66 46.77
N GLY A 77 -22.28 -31.22 47.66
CA GLY A 77 -23.63 -30.77 47.31
C GLY A 77 -24.67 -31.89 47.24
N VAL A 78 -25.14 -32.38 48.41
CA VAL A 78 -26.41 -33.12 48.63
C VAL A 78 -26.31 -34.65 48.85
N ALA A 79 -25.22 -35.36 48.51
CA ALA A 79 -25.25 -36.83 48.56
C ALA A 79 -25.29 -37.46 49.98
N ALA A 80 -24.57 -36.92 50.96
CA ALA A 80 -24.56 -37.45 52.33
C ALA A 80 -25.82 -37.07 53.15
N ASP A 81 -26.50 -35.98 52.79
CA ASP A 81 -27.65 -35.45 53.53
C ASP A 81 -28.91 -36.34 53.39
N VAL A 82 -28.93 -37.20 52.36
CA VAL A 82 -29.98 -38.22 52.14
C VAL A 82 -29.87 -39.37 53.16
N LEU A 83 -28.73 -39.52 53.84
CA LEU A 83 -28.49 -40.56 54.83
C LEU A 83 -28.89 -40.11 56.24
N SER A 84 -29.32 -41.05 57.09
CA SER A 84 -29.57 -40.76 58.52
C SER A 84 -28.30 -40.26 59.23
N LYS A 85 -28.42 -39.48 60.31
CA LYS A 85 -27.27 -38.97 61.09
C LYS A 85 -26.30 -40.09 61.54
N LYS A 86 -26.83 -41.28 61.83
CA LYS A 86 -26.02 -42.45 62.18
C LYS A 86 -25.24 -42.98 60.97
N ALA A 87 -25.90 -43.07 59.82
CA ALA A 87 -25.28 -43.50 58.56
C ALA A 87 -24.25 -42.48 58.04
N GLN A 88 -24.49 -41.18 58.23
CA GLN A 88 -23.51 -40.13 57.91
C GLN A 88 -22.24 -40.25 58.75
N LYS A 89 -22.36 -40.44 60.07
CA LYS A 89 -21.21 -40.62 60.96
C LYS A 89 -20.37 -41.84 60.58
N GLU A 90 -21.05 -42.94 60.21
CA GLU A 90 -20.40 -44.16 59.77
C GLU A 90 -19.76 -44.01 58.38
N LEU A 91 -20.44 -43.35 57.44
CA LEU A 91 -19.89 -43.00 56.12
C LEU A 91 -18.60 -42.19 56.25
N TRP A 92 -18.58 -41.14 57.07
CA TRP A 92 -17.39 -40.29 57.25
C TRP A 92 -16.25 -41.03 57.96
N LYS A 93 -16.56 -41.93 58.88
CA LYS A 93 -15.56 -42.81 59.51
C LYS A 93 -14.91 -43.72 58.46
N GLN A 94 -15.73 -44.41 57.66
CA GLN A 94 -15.27 -45.32 56.61
C GLN A 94 -14.56 -44.58 55.47
N ALA A 95 -15.01 -43.38 55.12
CA ALA A 95 -14.36 -42.53 54.12
C ALA A 95 -12.97 -42.07 54.57
N ASN A 96 -12.80 -41.74 55.85
CA ASN A 96 -11.49 -41.42 56.43
C ASN A 96 -10.59 -42.65 56.50
N GLU A 97 -11.10 -43.80 56.94
CA GLU A 97 -10.35 -45.06 56.96
C GLU A 97 -9.88 -45.47 55.55
N ALA A 98 -10.70 -45.26 54.53
CA ALA A 98 -10.37 -45.53 53.13
C ALA A 98 -9.66 -44.37 52.39
N SER A 99 -9.36 -43.26 53.08
CA SER A 99 -8.70 -42.07 52.50
C SER A 99 -9.37 -41.56 51.21
N LEU A 100 -10.71 -41.51 51.19
CA LEU A 100 -11.47 -41.17 49.99
C LEU A 100 -11.23 -39.70 49.56
N PRO A 101 -10.93 -39.43 48.27
CA PRO A 101 -10.82 -38.07 47.76
C PRO A 101 -12.15 -37.32 47.82
N LEU A 102 -12.16 -36.15 48.48
CA LEU A 102 -13.32 -35.25 48.58
C LEU A 102 -13.61 -34.50 47.28
N ARG A 103 -12.56 -34.20 46.50
CA ARG A 103 -12.66 -33.56 45.18
C ARG A 103 -12.28 -34.57 44.12
N ARG A 104 -13.16 -34.74 43.14
CA ARG A 104 -13.00 -35.72 42.07
C ARG A 104 -13.15 -35.05 40.74
N LEU A 105 -12.35 -35.49 39.78
CA LEU A 105 -12.53 -35.07 38.41
C LEU A 105 -13.67 -35.89 37.78
N PRO A 106 -14.51 -35.24 36.96
CA PRO A 106 -15.49 -35.96 36.16
C PRO A 106 -14.78 -36.87 35.14
N ARG A 107 -15.49 -37.90 34.66
CA ARG A 107 -14.98 -38.78 33.62
C ARG A 107 -14.61 -37.95 32.37
N PRO A 108 -13.41 -38.12 31.80
CA PRO A 108 -13.03 -37.48 30.53
C PRO A 108 -14.06 -37.76 29.44
N ARG A 109 -14.43 -36.72 28.69
CA ARG A 109 -15.37 -36.83 27.55
C ARG A 109 -14.59 -36.95 26.24
N PRO A 110 -15.16 -37.61 25.21
CA PRO A 110 -14.58 -37.57 23.86
C PRO A 110 -14.41 -36.11 23.40
N PHE A 111 -13.26 -35.79 22.79
CA PHE A 111 -12.95 -34.44 22.30
C PHE A 111 -13.05 -33.35 23.38
N GLN A 112 -12.85 -33.67 24.66
CA GLN A 112 -12.93 -32.69 25.76
C GLN A 112 -11.99 -31.49 25.59
N TRP A 113 -10.88 -31.69 24.86
CA TRP A 113 -9.88 -30.68 24.56
C TRP A 113 -10.14 -29.95 23.24
N GLY A 114 -11.22 -30.31 22.54
CA GLY A 114 -11.61 -29.75 21.26
C GLY A 114 -10.90 -30.39 20.06
N ARG A 115 -11.25 -29.91 18.87
CA ARG A 115 -10.62 -30.34 17.62
C ARG A 115 -9.76 -29.23 17.04
N ASP A 116 -8.72 -29.59 16.29
CA ASP A 116 -7.95 -28.64 15.50
C ASP A 116 -8.65 -28.28 14.17
N SER A 117 -8.01 -27.42 13.37
CA SER A 117 -8.53 -26.99 12.06
C SER A 117 -8.66 -28.14 11.05
N GLU A 118 -7.95 -29.25 11.26
CA GLU A 118 -8.00 -30.46 10.44
C GLU A 118 -9.01 -31.49 11.02
N GLY A 119 -9.69 -31.14 12.11
CA GLY A 119 -10.68 -32.00 12.76
C GLY A 119 -10.09 -33.07 13.69
N ARG A 120 -8.78 -33.06 13.96
CA ARG A 120 -8.10 -34.00 14.86
C ARG A 120 -8.38 -33.66 16.32
N ASP A 121 -8.49 -34.67 17.18
CA ASP A 121 -8.64 -34.47 18.62
C ASP A 121 -7.34 -33.89 19.19
N ARG A 122 -7.42 -32.69 19.78
CA ARG A 122 -6.27 -32.05 20.44
C ARG A 122 -5.76 -32.86 21.62
N GLY A 123 -6.62 -33.73 22.17
CA GLY A 123 -6.28 -34.67 23.22
C GLY A 123 -5.27 -35.75 22.81
N GLU A 124 -5.05 -35.97 21.51
CA GLU A 124 -4.13 -36.98 20.96
C GLU A 124 -2.80 -36.38 20.50
N TYR A 125 -2.50 -35.13 20.86
CA TYR A 125 -1.21 -34.52 20.53
C TYR A 125 -0.07 -35.29 21.22
N ALA A 126 0.97 -35.61 20.46
CA ALA A 126 2.10 -36.44 20.90
C ALA A 126 3.01 -35.75 21.94
N SER A 127 2.86 -34.43 22.10
CA SER A 127 3.65 -33.61 23.04
C SER A 127 2.71 -32.84 23.96
N ILE A 128 2.81 -33.13 25.26
CA ILE A 128 2.06 -32.44 26.31
C ILE A 128 2.61 -31.02 26.52
N GLU A 129 3.92 -30.84 26.38
CA GLU A 129 4.57 -29.54 26.53
C GLU A 129 4.10 -28.57 25.46
N ASP A 130 4.00 -29.02 24.21
CA ASP A 130 3.48 -28.20 23.10
C ASP A 130 1.99 -27.90 23.28
N PHE A 131 1.21 -28.86 23.78
CA PHE A 131 -0.20 -28.65 24.12
C PHE A 131 -0.35 -27.58 25.22
N ASP A 132 0.44 -27.66 26.29
CA ASP A 132 0.39 -26.70 27.40
C ASP A 132 0.88 -25.31 26.96
N ALA A 133 1.93 -25.23 26.14
CA ALA A 133 2.41 -23.97 25.56
C ALA A 133 1.36 -23.33 24.66
N ARG A 134 0.66 -24.12 23.83
CA ARG A 134 -0.46 -23.64 23.01
C ARG A 134 -1.62 -23.14 23.90
N ARG A 135 -1.99 -23.89 24.93
CA ARG A 135 -3.05 -23.48 25.89
C ARG A 135 -2.71 -22.16 26.58
N ALA A 136 -1.46 -21.98 27.01
CA ALA A 136 -1.00 -20.74 27.61
C ALA A 136 -1.15 -19.54 26.65
N LYS A 137 -0.87 -19.73 25.36
CA LYS A 137 -1.10 -18.72 24.31
C LYS A 137 -2.59 -18.43 24.10
N GLU A 138 -3.44 -19.45 24.07
CA GLU A 138 -4.91 -19.29 23.99
C GLU A 138 -5.45 -18.49 25.19
N ASP A 139 -5.00 -18.82 26.40
CA ASP A 139 -5.41 -18.14 27.64
C ASP A 139 -4.88 -16.68 27.66
N ARG A 140 -3.65 -16.44 27.18
CA ARG A 140 -3.10 -15.09 27.02
C ARG A 140 -3.92 -14.26 26.02
N LEU A 141 -4.25 -14.82 24.86
CA LEU A 141 -5.09 -14.15 23.86
C LEU A 141 -6.47 -13.78 24.44
N PHE A 142 -7.09 -14.68 25.20
CA PHE A 142 -8.37 -14.42 25.86
C PHE A 142 -8.29 -13.28 26.89
N LEU A 143 -7.23 -13.25 27.70
CA LEU A 143 -7.01 -12.17 28.67
C LEU A 143 -6.80 -10.82 27.98
N LEU A 144 -6.02 -10.78 26.91
CA LEU A 144 -5.80 -9.57 26.11
C LEU A 144 -7.10 -9.10 25.46
N GLN A 145 -7.94 -10.01 24.96
CA GLN A 145 -9.25 -9.67 24.40
C GLN A 145 -10.16 -9.00 25.45
N ILE A 146 -10.22 -9.53 26.68
CA ILE A 146 -10.98 -8.92 27.78
C ILE A 146 -10.46 -7.51 28.08
N GLN A 147 -9.14 -7.32 28.09
CA GLN A 147 -8.54 -6.00 28.34
C GLN A 147 -8.86 -5.01 27.22
N SER A 148 -8.78 -5.44 25.96
CA SER A 148 -9.15 -4.63 24.79
C SER A 148 -10.64 -4.27 24.81
N ASP A 149 -11.52 -5.20 25.16
CA ASP A 149 -12.96 -4.93 25.29
C ASP A 149 -13.24 -3.92 26.42
N ARG A 150 -12.51 -3.99 27.54
CA ARG A 150 -12.60 -2.98 28.60
C ARG A 150 -12.16 -1.60 28.12
N PHE A 151 -11.09 -1.53 27.34
CA PHE A 151 -10.62 -0.28 26.74
C PHE A 151 -11.68 0.32 25.79
N ARG A 152 -12.23 -0.49 24.87
CA ARG A 152 -13.31 -0.05 23.97
C ARG A 152 -14.54 0.45 24.74
N ASN A 153 -14.96 -0.27 25.78
CA ASN A 153 -16.07 0.15 26.64
C ASN A 153 -15.78 1.47 27.39
N ARG A 154 -14.53 1.69 27.83
CA ARG A 154 -14.11 2.94 28.46
C ARG A 154 -14.24 4.12 27.51
N ARG A 155 -13.68 4.02 26.29
CA ARG A 155 -13.80 5.06 25.25
C ARG A 155 -15.26 5.34 24.87
N ALA A 156 -16.07 4.29 24.73
CA ALA A 156 -17.50 4.46 24.45
C ALA A 156 -18.22 5.24 25.56
N ARG A 157 -17.90 4.96 26.83
CA ARG A 157 -18.48 5.65 28.00
C ARG A 157 -18.03 7.10 28.13
N GLU A 158 -16.77 7.37 27.79
CA GLU A 158 -16.23 8.73 27.71
C GLU A 158 -17.00 9.55 26.67
N LYS A 159 -17.18 9.01 25.45
CA LYS A 159 -17.88 9.69 24.34
C LYS A 159 -19.34 10.05 24.66
N ILE A 160 -20.04 9.21 25.43
CA ILE A 160 -21.44 9.45 25.82
C ILE A 160 -21.59 10.26 27.11
N GLY A 161 -20.49 10.57 27.83
CA GLY A 161 -20.53 11.26 29.11
C GLY A 161 -21.31 10.47 30.19
N PHE A 162 -20.92 9.23 30.45
CA PHE A 162 -21.65 8.35 31.37
C PHE A 162 -21.79 8.94 32.79
N VAL A 163 -23.02 8.95 33.30
CA VAL A 163 -23.37 9.39 34.65
C VAL A 163 -23.84 8.20 35.48
N ARG A 164 -23.39 8.12 36.74
CA ARG A 164 -23.85 7.10 37.69
C ARG A 164 -25.34 7.27 37.99
N TYR A 165 -26.12 6.20 37.84
CA TYR A 165 -27.56 6.22 38.06
C TYR A 165 -27.93 6.50 39.53
N ASP A 166 -27.10 6.06 40.47
CA ASP A 166 -27.32 6.17 41.91
C ASP A 166 -26.91 7.53 42.49
N THR A 167 -25.80 8.11 42.02
CA THR A 167 -25.28 9.39 42.56
C THR A 167 -25.53 10.60 41.68
N GLY A 168 -25.87 10.41 40.40
CA GLY A 168 -25.98 11.50 39.42
C GLY A 168 -24.65 12.16 39.07
N GLU A 169 -23.53 11.60 39.53
CA GLU A 169 -22.18 12.13 39.29
C GLU A 169 -21.63 11.63 37.95
N SER A 170 -21.00 12.55 37.21
CA SER A 170 -20.21 12.21 36.03
C SER A 170 -18.98 11.41 36.45
N VAL A 171 -18.73 10.27 35.79
CA VAL A 171 -17.51 9.49 35.99
C VAL A 171 -16.56 9.79 34.86
N ASP A 172 -15.36 10.25 35.21
CA ASP A 172 -14.31 10.46 34.22
C ASP A 172 -13.80 9.13 33.67
N TYR A 173 -13.98 8.93 32.37
CA TYR A 173 -13.49 7.78 31.62
C TYR A 173 -12.33 8.13 30.70
N GLY A 174 -11.76 9.34 30.80
CA GLY A 174 -10.70 9.88 29.96
C GLY A 174 -9.62 8.87 29.59
N CYS A 175 -9.38 8.62 28.31
CA CYS A 175 -8.25 7.80 27.84
C CYS A 175 -7.02 8.67 27.54
N THR A 176 -5.88 8.36 28.16
CA THR A 176 -4.63 9.09 27.89
C THR A 176 -3.93 8.57 26.62
N GLU A 177 -2.92 9.30 26.13
CA GLU A 177 -2.10 8.84 25.01
C GLU A 177 -1.35 7.53 25.34
N GLU A 178 -0.94 7.35 26.59
CA GLU A 178 -0.32 6.11 27.07
C GLU A 178 -1.32 4.94 27.05
N ASP A 179 -2.59 5.17 27.40
CA ASP A 179 -3.63 4.16 27.31
C ASP A 179 -3.84 3.70 25.85
N ILE A 180 -3.82 4.64 24.89
CA ILE A 180 -3.93 4.35 23.45
C ILE A 180 -2.72 3.57 22.96
N LYS A 181 -1.50 3.97 23.36
CA LYS A 181 -0.27 3.25 23.03
C LYS A 181 -0.27 1.83 23.57
N ALA A 182 -0.68 1.64 24.83
CA ALA A 182 -0.80 0.33 25.46
C ALA A 182 -1.85 -0.55 24.74
N GLU A 183 -2.95 0.03 24.26
CA GLU A 183 -3.93 -0.70 23.46
C GLU A 183 -3.35 -1.10 22.09
N ARG A 184 -2.57 -0.25 21.42
CA ARG A 184 -1.89 -0.61 20.15
C ARG A 184 -0.93 -1.79 20.34
N GLU A 185 -0.12 -1.76 21.39
CA GLU A 185 0.79 -2.86 21.73
C GLU A 185 0.02 -4.15 22.06
N ARG A 186 -1.09 -4.04 22.79
CA ARG A 186 -1.99 -5.16 23.09
C ARG A 186 -2.57 -5.78 21.83
N ARG A 187 -3.08 -4.98 20.89
CA ARG A 187 -3.67 -5.48 19.64
C ARG A 187 -2.62 -6.09 18.71
N LYS A 188 -1.38 -5.59 18.73
CA LYS A 188 -0.24 -6.23 18.07
C LYS A 188 0.04 -7.61 18.65
N GLU A 189 0.15 -7.74 19.97
CA GLU A 189 0.33 -9.05 20.61
C GLU A 189 -0.83 -10.01 20.30
N MET A 190 -2.07 -9.51 20.28
CA MET A 190 -3.24 -10.30 19.88
C MET A 190 -3.17 -10.76 18.42
N ALA A 191 -2.70 -9.91 17.50
CA ALA A 191 -2.52 -10.27 16.10
C ALA A 191 -1.45 -11.36 15.92
N ASP A 192 -0.31 -11.22 16.59
CA ASP A 192 0.78 -12.20 16.57
C ASP A 192 0.31 -13.56 17.11
N LEU A 193 -0.41 -13.56 18.25
CA LEU A 193 -0.99 -14.77 18.82
C LEU A 193 -2.05 -15.42 17.93
N ARG A 194 -2.88 -14.63 17.22
CA ARG A 194 -3.86 -15.17 16.26
C ARG A 194 -3.19 -15.80 15.06
N MET A 195 -2.13 -15.18 14.54
CA MET A 195 -1.34 -15.74 13.45
C MET A 195 -0.67 -17.04 13.88
N GLU A 196 -0.05 -17.08 15.05
CA GLU A 196 0.63 -18.28 15.56
C GLU A 196 -0.35 -19.42 15.90
N LEU A 197 -1.48 -19.11 16.52
CA LEU A 197 -2.45 -20.13 16.95
C LEU A 197 -3.32 -20.65 15.80
N TYR A 198 -3.68 -19.79 14.86
CA TYR A 198 -4.76 -20.04 13.89
C TYR A 198 -4.40 -19.69 12.44
N GLY A 199 -3.22 -19.12 12.17
CA GLY A 199 -2.85 -18.65 10.83
C GLY A 199 -3.69 -17.45 10.35
N VAL A 200 -4.41 -16.79 11.25
CA VAL A 200 -5.29 -15.67 10.90
C VAL A 200 -4.49 -14.37 10.92
N LYS A 201 -4.31 -13.78 9.74
CA LYS A 201 -3.74 -12.43 9.60
C LYS A 201 -4.77 -11.40 10.06
N THR A 202 -4.42 -10.61 11.08
CA THR A 202 -5.25 -9.47 11.50
C THR A 202 -4.91 -8.28 10.62
N GLY A 203 -5.94 -7.56 10.19
CA GLY A 203 -5.80 -6.39 9.34
C GLY A 203 -5.18 -5.19 10.06
N SER A 204 -4.52 -4.32 9.30
CA SER A 204 -3.78 -3.17 9.82
C SER A 204 -4.72 -2.17 10.50
N TYR A 205 -5.82 -1.82 9.83
CA TYR A 205 -6.82 -0.86 10.31
C TYR A 205 -7.71 -1.42 11.41
N SER A 206 -8.18 -2.67 11.28
CA SER A 206 -8.96 -3.33 12.33
C SER A 206 -8.20 -3.52 13.64
N SER A 207 -6.87 -3.55 13.59
CA SER A 207 -5.99 -3.61 14.75
C SER A 207 -5.62 -2.25 15.36
N ASP A 208 -5.93 -1.12 14.71
CA ASP A 208 -5.62 0.21 15.24
C ASP A 208 -6.83 0.81 15.98
N PRO A 209 -6.71 1.14 17.28
CA PRO A 209 -7.79 1.74 18.06
C PRO A 209 -8.31 3.05 17.46
N GLU A 210 -7.50 3.77 16.69
CA GLU A 210 -7.93 4.99 16.02
C GLU A 210 -9.11 4.74 15.06
N TRP A 211 -9.31 3.50 14.57
CA TRP A 211 -10.35 3.15 13.59
C TRP A 211 -11.56 2.44 14.21
N ASP A 212 -11.65 2.34 15.54
CA ASP A 212 -12.75 1.65 16.25
C ASP A 212 -14.14 2.22 15.96
N ASP A 213 -14.23 3.50 15.60
CA ASP A 213 -15.50 4.18 15.29
C ASP A 213 -15.94 4.00 13.83
N VAL A 214 -15.10 3.41 12.97
CA VAL A 214 -15.38 3.24 11.54
C VAL A 214 -15.76 1.80 11.26
N ALA A 215 -16.98 1.58 10.76
CA ALA A 215 -17.41 0.30 10.24
C ALA A 215 -16.98 0.16 8.76
N PRO A 216 -16.10 -0.79 8.40
CA PRO A 216 -15.61 -0.92 7.03
C PRO A 216 -16.73 -1.32 6.05
N ILE A 217 -16.71 -0.75 4.85
CA ILE A 217 -17.65 -1.08 3.77
C ILE A 217 -16.93 -1.95 2.74
N PRO A 218 -17.11 -3.28 2.70
CA PRO A 218 -16.44 -4.14 1.74
C PRO A 218 -16.91 -3.88 0.30
N GLN A 219 -16.11 -4.29 -0.68
CA GLN A 219 -16.50 -4.22 -2.09
C GLN A 219 -17.57 -5.27 -2.35
N ALA A 220 -18.73 -4.85 -2.86
CA ALA A 220 -19.79 -5.75 -3.26
C ALA A 220 -19.68 -6.01 -4.77
N GLU A 221 -19.27 -7.21 -5.15
CA GLU A 221 -19.28 -7.66 -6.54
C GLU A 221 -20.42 -8.66 -6.76
N PRO A 222 -21.13 -8.59 -7.90
CA PRO A 222 -22.17 -9.56 -8.22
C PRO A 222 -21.57 -10.95 -8.44
N GLU A 223 -22.37 -11.99 -8.22
CA GLU A 223 -21.99 -13.36 -8.55
C GLU A 223 -21.65 -13.46 -10.05
N GLY A 224 -20.52 -14.08 -10.37
CA GLY A 224 -20.04 -14.19 -11.75
C GLY A 224 -19.44 -12.90 -12.33
N ALA A 225 -19.01 -11.96 -11.47
CA ALA A 225 -18.31 -10.75 -11.92
C ALA A 225 -17.12 -11.08 -12.85
N LEU A 226 -17.11 -10.43 -14.02
CA LEU A 226 -16.02 -10.57 -14.98
C LEU A 226 -14.83 -9.72 -14.53
N ALA A 227 -13.63 -10.26 -14.67
CA ALA A 227 -12.37 -9.61 -14.29
C ALA A 227 -12.28 -9.21 -12.80
N ALA A 228 -12.98 -9.95 -11.91
CA ALA A 228 -12.82 -9.82 -10.47
C ALA A 228 -11.34 -10.04 -10.07
N ILE A 229 -10.78 -9.08 -9.34
CA ILE A 229 -9.39 -9.14 -8.89
C ILE A 229 -9.37 -9.84 -7.53
N ALA A 230 -8.53 -10.87 -7.40
CA ALA A 230 -8.22 -11.46 -6.10
C ALA A 230 -7.30 -10.52 -5.31
N TYR A 231 -7.87 -9.49 -4.69
CA TYR A 231 -7.13 -8.48 -3.95
C TYR A 231 -6.39 -9.09 -2.74
N PRO A 232 -5.15 -8.65 -2.44
CA PRO A 232 -4.53 -8.92 -1.15
C PRO A 232 -5.39 -8.40 0.00
N ASP A 233 -5.42 -9.12 1.13
CA ASP A 233 -6.25 -8.78 2.30
C ASP A 233 -6.07 -7.33 2.77
N ASP A 234 -4.84 -6.83 2.76
CA ASP A 234 -4.49 -5.47 3.19
C ASP A 234 -5.06 -4.40 2.24
N TYR A 235 -5.03 -4.64 0.93
CA TYR A 235 -5.66 -3.75 -0.05
C TYR A 235 -7.18 -3.76 0.09
N ALA A 236 -7.77 -4.95 0.23
CA ALA A 236 -9.22 -5.11 0.40
C ALA A 236 -9.72 -4.42 1.69
N GLU A 237 -9.00 -4.57 2.81
CA GLU A 237 -9.28 -3.90 4.07
C GLU A 237 -9.13 -2.37 3.92
N SER A 238 -7.99 -1.89 3.43
CA SER A 238 -7.75 -0.44 3.26
C SER A 238 -8.84 0.22 2.41
N MET A 239 -9.21 -0.41 1.30
CA MET A 239 -10.30 0.06 0.44
C MET A 239 -11.67 0.03 1.13
N SER A 240 -11.89 -0.89 2.07
CA SER A 240 -13.15 -0.96 2.82
C SER A 240 -13.29 0.17 3.83
N TYR A 241 -12.20 0.55 4.49
CA TYR A 241 -12.14 1.73 5.34
C TYR A 241 -12.24 3.02 4.51
N LEU A 242 -11.59 3.08 3.35
CA LEU A 242 -11.70 4.22 2.44
C LEU A 242 -13.16 4.46 2.04
N ARG A 243 -13.88 3.42 1.62
CA ARG A 243 -15.30 3.53 1.27
C ARG A 243 -16.14 4.04 2.43
N ALA A 244 -15.86 3.61 3.65
CA ALA A 244 -16.56 4.06 4.86
C ALA A 244 -16.34 5.55 5.13
N VAL A 245 -15.08 6.01 5.17
CA VAL A 245 -14.79 7.43 5.46
C VAL A 245 -15.25 8.37 4.33
N MET A 246 -15.19 7.91 3.09
CA MET A 246 -15.70 8.68 1.95
C MET A 246 -17.23 8.82 2.00
N ALA A 247 -17.96 7.80 2.45
CA ALA A 247 -19.41 7.86 2.59
C ALA A 247 -19.84 8.93 3.63
N GLU A 248 -19.08 9.05 4.72
CA GLU A 248 -19.27 10.05 5.77
C GLU A 248 -18.60 11.41 5.45
N LYS A 249 -17.88 11.51 4.32
CA LYS A 249 -17.10 12.70 3.92
C LYS A 249 -16.12 13.17 5.00
N GLU A 250 -15.46 12.22 5.66
CA GLU A 250 -14.55 12.52 6.75
C GLU A 250 -13.20 13.05 6.23
N HIS A 251 -12.91 14.32 6.47
CA HIS A 251 -11.59 14.90 6.19
C HIS A 251 -10.78 15.03 7.47
N SER A 252 -9.90 14.07 7.72
CA SER A 252 -9.10 13.97 8.96
C SER A 252 -7.65 13.54 8.67
N PRO A 253 -6.71 13.78 9.61
CA PRO A 253 -5.32 13.33 9.46
C PRO A 253 -5.18 11.82 9.26
N ARG A 254 -6.08 11.00 9.85
CA ARG A 254 -6.09 9.54 9.63
C ARG A 254 -6.52 9.18 8.21
N CYS A 255 -7.46 9.93 7.62
CA CYS A 255 -7.83 9.75 6.22
C CYS A 255 -6.67 10.12 5.27
N LEU A 256 -5.89 11.16 5.60
CA LEU A 256 -4.69 11.51 4.82
C LEU A 256 -3.70 10.33 4.78
N ARG A 257 -3.38 9.73 5.94
CA ARG A 257 -2.51 8.53 6.01
C ARG A 257 -3.10 7.33 5.28
N LEU A 258 -4.41 7.13 5.35
CA LEU A 258 -5.10 6.06 4.61
C LEU A 258 -4.94 6.25 3.09
N THR A 259 -5.12 7.47 2.57
CA THR A 259 -4.94 7.73 1.14
C THR A 259 -3.51 7.49 0.68
N GLU A 260 -2.52 7.89 1.48
CA GLU A 260 -1.10 7.62 1.21
C GLU A 260 -0.82 6.12 1.10
N HIS A 261 -1.31 5.33 2.06
CA HIS A 261 -1.16 3.88 2.05
C HIS A 261 -1.81 3.22 0.83
N ILE A 262 -3.00 3.67 0.43
CA ILE A 262 -3.67 3.12 -0.75
C ILE A 262 -2.94 3.53 -2.04
N ILE A 263 -2.41 4.75 -2.10
CA ILE A 263 -1.63 5.23 -3.25
C ILE A 263 -0.34 4.43 -3.41
N SER A 264 0.34 4.05 -2.32
CA SER A 264 1.55 3.23 -2.41
C SER A 264 1.27 1.81 -2.93
N MET A 265 0.05 1.29 -2.74
CA MET A 265 -0.38 0.02 -3.32
C MET A 265 -0.92 0.15 -4.75
N ASN A 266 -1.65 1.23 -5.05
CA ASN A 266 -2.26 1.48 -6.36
C ASN A 266 -2.27 2.99 -6.68
N PRO A 267 -1.17 3.52 -7.25
CA PRO A 267 -1.06 4.95 -7.55
C PRO A 267 -1.96 5.37 -8.71
N ALA A 268 -2.58 4.44 -9.44
CA ALA A 268 -3.49 4.75 -10.55
C ALA A 268 -4.94 5.00 -10.09
N HIS A 269 -5.26 4.81 -8.80
CA HIS A 269 -6.62 4.93 -8.30
C HIS A 269 -7.09 6.40 -8.19
N TYR A 270 -7.61 6.95 -9.29
CA TYR A 270 -7.98 8.37 -9.40
C TYR A 270 -8.94 8.88 -8.31
N THR A 271 -9.90 8.07 -7.84
CA THR A 271 -10.80 8.47 -6.75
C THR A 271 -10.05 8.79 -5.45
N VAL A 272 -9.00 8.03 -5.14
CA VAL A 272 -8.19 8.23 -3.92
C VAL A 272 -7.46 9.56 -4.00
N TRP A 273 -6.92 9.92 -5.18
CA TRP A 273 -6.24 11.20 -5.41
C TRP A 273 -7.17 12.41 -5.27
N LEU A 274 -8.39 12.31 -5.80
CA LEU A 274 -9.39 13.38 -5.63
C LEU A 274 -9.80 13.52 -4.16
N TYR A 275 -9.99 12.40 -3.46
CA TYR A 275 -10.31 12.43 -2.03
C TYR A 275 -9.14 12.98 -1.20
N ARG A 276 -7.91 12.60 -1.52
CA ARG A 276 -6.69 13.14 -0.89
C ARG A 276 -6.61 14.65 -1.06
N PHE A 277 -6.84 15.16 -2.26
CA PHE A 277 -6.85 16.61 -2.50
C PHE A 277 -7.94 17.33 -1.67
N ALA A 278 -9.15 16.76 -1.58
CA ALA A 278 -10.21 17.32 -0.73
C ALA A 278 -9.81 17.34 0.76
N ILE A 279 -9.06 16.34 1.24
CA ILE A 279 -8.51 16.31 2.59
C ILE A 279 -7.44 17.39 2.76
N VAL A 280 -6.52 17.54 1.79
CA VAL A 280 -5.47 18.59 1.78
C VAL A 280 -6.11 19.97 1.92
N GLU A 281 -7.16 20.26 1.16
CA GLU A 281 -7.90 21.52 1.25
C GLU A 281 -8.61 21.68 2.61
N ALA A 282 -9.36 20.68 3.06
CA ALA A 282 -10.14 20.76 4.28
C ALA A 282 -9.29 20.92 5.54
N LEU A 283 -8.09 20.33 5.56
CA LEU A 283 -7.15 20.42 6.68
C LEU A 283 -6.17 21.58 6.55
N ASN A 284 -6.18 22.31 5.42
CA ASN A 284 -5.17 23.33 5.08
C ASN A 284 -3.74 22.78 5.21
N ILE A 285 -3.48 21.61 4.63
CA ILE A 285 -2.13 21.03 4.61
C ILE A 285 -1.19 21.96 3.83
N SER A 286 0.02 22.12 4.34
CA SER A 286 1.09 22.87 3.67
C SER A 286 1.35 22.29 2.28
N ILE A 287 1.05 23.06 1.23
CA ILE A 287 1.26 22.61 -0.15
C ILE A 287 2.74 22.31 -0.45
N PRO A 288 3.73 23.09 0.03
CA PRO A 288 5.13 22.70 -0.07
C PRO A 288 5.44 21.32 0.51
N ASP A 289 4.86 20.97 1.66
CA ASP A 289 5.09 19.66 2.30
C ASP A 289 4.43 18.52 1.49
N GLU A 290 3.22 18.77 0.95
CA GLU A 290 2.52 17.81 0.10
C GLU A 290 3.24 17.62 -1.26
N ILE A 291 3.82 18.68 -1.82
CA ILE A 291 4.67 18.59 -3.02
C ILE A 291 5.92 17.75 -2.74
N GLU A 292 6.53 17.90 -1.57
CA GLU A 292 7.71 17.11 -1.19
C GLU A 292 7.37 15.62 -1.04
N TRP A 293 6.24 15.30 -0.40
CA TRP A 293 5.71 13.94 -0.40
C TRP A 293 5.46 13.44 -1.84
N LEU A 294 4.82 14.25 -2.68
CA LEU A 294 4.53 13.89 -4.06
C LEU A 294 5.80 13.70 -4.91
N ASN A 295 6.90 14.41 -4.62
CA ASN A 295 8.19 14.22 -5.28
C ASN A 295 8.68 12.78 -5.09
N ALA A 296 8.60 12.25 -3.86
CA ALA A 296 8.97 10.87 -3.57
C ALA A 296 8.10 9.87 -4.35
N VAL A 297 6.77 10.03 -4.31
CA VAL A 297 5.83 9.16 -5.04
C VAL A 297 6.07 9.20 -6.56
N SER A 298 6.40 10.37 -7.09
CA SER A 298 6.68 10.57 -8.52
C SER A 298 7.95 9.86 -8.98
N LEU A 299 9.01 9.86 -8.16
CA LEU A 299 10.27 9.17 -8.45
C LEU A 299 10.11 7.65 -8.44
N GLU A 300 9.20 7.13 -7.62
CA GLU A 300 8.83 5.70 -7.61
C GLU A 300 7.94 5.31 -8.80
N HIS A 301 7.14 6.25 -9.32
CA HIS A 301 6.12 6.00 -10.32
C HIS A 301 6.17 6.97 -11.51
N LEU A 302 7.24 6.85 -12.31
CA LEU A 302 7.56 7.78 -13.42
C LEU A 302 6.42 8.00 -14.44
N LYS A 303 5.54 7.00 -14.66
CA LYS A 303 4.51 7.01 -15.70
C LYS A 303 3.11 6.83 -15.12
N ASN A 304 2.58 7.89 -14.51
CA ASN A 304 1.28 7.88 -13.86
C ASN A 304 0.54 9.20 -14.08
N TYR A 305 -0.68 9.16 -14.64
CA TYR A 305 -1.46 10.37 -14.92
C TYR A 305 -1.91 11.10 -13.65
N GLN A 306 -2.29 10.36 -12.61
CA GLN A 306 -2.89 10.90 -11.40
C GLN A 306 -1.88 11.75 -10.62
N ILE A 307 -0.61 11.34 -10.57
CA ILE A 307 0.48 12.09 -9.94
C ILE A 307 0.62 13.48 -10.56
N TRP A 308 0.75 13.55 -11.89
CA TRP A 308 0.93 14.83 -12.58
C TRP A 308 -0.32 15.70 -12.53
N HIS A 309 -1.50 15.10 -12.56
CA HIS A 309 -2.75 15.85 -12.38
C HIS A 309 -2.88 16.39 -10.95
N HIS A 310 -2.56 15.58 -9.93
CA HIS A 310 -2.57 16.02 -8.53
C HIS A 310 -1.58 17.16 -8.32
N ARG A 311 -0.37 17.08 -8.91
CA ARG A 311 0.60 18.18 -8.88
C ARG A 311 0.04 19.48 -9.48
N GLN A 312 -0.69 19.40 -10.58
CA GLN A 312 -1.38 20.56 -11.16
C GLN A 312 -2.43 21.14 -10.20
N LEU A 313 -3.27 20.31 -9.57
CA LEU A 313 -4.27 20.75 -8.60
C LEU A 313 -3.62 21.47 -7.40
N LEU A 314 -2.53 20.93 -6.89
CA LEU A 314 -1.75 21.57 -5.81
C LEU A 314 -1.25 22.96 -6.23
N LEU A 315 -0.67 23.08 -7.44
CA LEU A 315 -0.22 24.38 -7.93
C LEU A 315 -1.37 25.35 -8.25
N ASP A 316 -2.48 24.86 -8.76
CA ASP A 316 -3.66 25.68 -9.04
C ASP A 316 -4.26 26.25 -7.76
N HIS A 317 -4.24 25.47 -6.68
CA HIS A 317 -4.68 25.90 -5.35
C HIS A 317 -3.68 26.83 -4.67
N TYR A 318 -2.38 26.55 -4.78
CA TYR A 318 -1.32 27.29 -4.08
C TYR A 318 -0.96 28.62 -4.74
N TYR A 319 -0.91 28.67 -6.07
CA TYR A 319 -0.45 29.85 -6.81
C TYR A 319 -1.19 31.15 -6.44
N PRO A 320 -2.54 31.20 -6.31
CA PRO A 320 -3.24 32.41 -5.91
C PRO A 320 -2.78 32.99 -4.57
N ALA A 321 -2.30 32.16 -3.64
CA ALA A 321 -1.83 32.61 -2.33
C ALA A 321 -0.48 33.32 -2.39
N ILE A 322 0.38 32.95 -3.35
CA ILE A 322 1.74 33.50 -3.51
C ILE A 322 1.86 34.48 -4.68
N ALA A 323 0.83 34.62 -5.52
CA ALA A 323 0.89 35.36 -6.79
C ALA A 323 1.32 36.83 -6.66
N SER A 324 1.08 37.46 -5.50
CA SER A 324 1.53 38.84 -5.23
C SER A 324 3.02 38.96 -4.90
N SER A 325 3.69 37.85 -4.53
CA SER A 325 5.10 37.82 -4.15
C SER A 325 5.96 37.27 -5.28
N VAL A 326 6.72 38.17 -5.93
CA VAL A 326 7.61 37.79 -7.05
C VAL A 326 8.67 36.78 -6.61
N ASP A 327 9.20 36.91 -5.39
CA ASP A 327 10.24 36.03 -4.89
C ASP A 327 9.69 34.64 -4.58
N GLU A 328 8.50 34.51 -3.97
CA GLU A 328 7.88 33.21 -3.72
C GLU A 328 7.52 32.47 -5.02
N VAL A 329 7.00 33.20 -6.02
CA VAL A 329 6.73 32.63 -7.36
C VAL A 329 8.02 32.16 -8.03
N ARG A 330 9.12 32.91 -7.88
CA ARG A 330 10.43 32.54 -8.43
C ARG A 330 11.02 31.32 -7.72
N ASP A 331 10.88 31.24 -6.40
CA ASP A 331 11.37 30.10 -5.63
C ASP A 331 10.58 28.83 -5.95
N LEU A 332 9.25 28.93 -6.09
CA LEU A 332 8.42 27.83 -6.60
C LEU A 332 8.83 27.42 -8.02
N ALA A 333 9.04 28.37 -8.93
CA ALA A 333 9.48 28.06 -10.29
C ALA A 333 10.83 27.30 -10.29
N ARG A 334 11.77 27.73 -9.43
CA ARG A 334 13.08 27.08 -9.30
C ARG A 334 12.95 25.66 -8.75
N SER A 335 12.17 25.44 -7.70
CA SER A 335 11.98 24.11 -7.11
C SER A 335 11.29 23.16 -8.08
N GLU A 336 10.25 23.63 -8.77
CA GLU A 336 9.51 22.84 -9.76
C GLU A 336 10.38 22.47 -10.97
N LEU A 337 11.15 23.43 -11.52
CA LEU A 337 12.06 23.16 -12.63
C LEU A 337 13.20 22.21 -12.22
N HIS A 338 13.69 22.33 -10.99
CA HIS A 338 14.69 21.40 -10.47
C HIS A 338 14.12 19.97 -10.43
N PHE A 339 12.91 19.79 -9.89
CA PHE A 339 12.25 18.50 -9.85
C PHE A 339 11.95 17.93 -11.25
N VAL A 340 11.46 18.76 -12.17
CA VAL A 340 11.27 18.39 -13.59
C VAL A 340 12.58 17.94 -14.23
N SER A 341 13.69 18.61 -13.93
CA SER A 341 15.02 18.23 -14.44
C SER A 341 15.46 16.87 -13.92
N GLN A 342 15.19 16.55 -12.64
CA GLN A 342 15.44 15.21 -12.09
C GLN A 342 14.61 14.14 -12.83
N MET A 343 13.31 14.40 -13.05
CA MET A 343 12.45 13.46 -13.77
C MET A 343 12.88 13.24 -15.23
N LEU A 344 13.31 14.31 -15.92
CA LEU A 344 13.85 14.20 -17.29
C LEU A 344 15.24 13.55 -17.34
N ALA A 345 16.03 13.61 -16.27
CA ALA A 345 17.27 12.84 -16.20
C ALA A 345 17.01 11.32 -16.12
N LEU A 346 15.88 10.91 -15.53
CA LEU A 346 15.45 9.50 -15.48
C LEU A 346 14.79 9.05 -16.79
N ASP A 347 13.94 9.89 -17.39
CA ASP A 347 13.31 9.65 -18.70
C ASP A 347 13.15 10.97 -19.48
N ALA A 348 14.14 11.29 -20.32
CA ALA A 348 14.22 12.54 -21.08
C ALA A 348 13.07 12.75 -22.08
N LYS A 349 12.25 11.71 -22.31
CA LYS A 349 11.13 11.72 -23.26
C LYS A 349 9.79 11.47 -22.57
N ASN A 350 9.74 11.56 -21.23
CA ASN A 350 8.51 11.38 -20.47
C ASN A 350 7.45 12.43 -20.84
N TYR A 351 6.38 11.97 -21.47
CA TYR A 351 5.32 12.84 -21.99
C TYR A 351 4.61 13.64 -20.90
N HIS A 352 4.38 13.03 -19.73
CA HIS A 352 3.71 13.71 -18.62
C HIS A 352 4.55 14.86 -18.08
N VAL A 353 5.86 14.64 -17.93
CA VAL A 353 6.81 15.66 -17.46
C VAL A 353 6.85 16.84 -18.42
N TRP A 354 6.96 16.58 -19.73
CA TRP A 354 6.95 17.65 -20.74
C TRP A 354 5.62 18.41 -20.79
N SER A 355 4.49 17.70 -20.71
CA SER A 355 3.17 18.33 -20.62
C SER A 355 3.04 19.21 -19.37
N TYR A 356 3.54 18.72 -18.23
CA TYR A 356 3.56 19.48 -16.99
C TYR A 356 4.48 20.69 -17.07
N ARG A 357 5.66 20.56 -17.69
CA ARG A 357 6.60 21.67 -17.92
C ARG A 357 5.95 22.77 -18.77
N GLN A 358 5.20 22.44 -19.82
CA GLN A 358 4.43 23.44 -20.56
C GLN A 358 3.35 24.12 -19.71
N TYR A 359 2.67 23.37 -18.84
CA TYR A 359 1.73 23.94 -17.88
C TYR A 359 2.42 24.92 -16.92
N LEU A 360 3.59 24.56 -16.37
CA LEU A 360 4.38 25.45 -15.51
C LEU A 360 4.75 26.76 -16.22
N VAL A 361 5.24 26.68 -17.45
CA VAL A 361 5.60 27.87 -18.24
C VAL A 361 4.39 28.78 -18.44
N ARG A 362 3.20 28.23 -18.73
CA ARG A 362 1.97 29.02 -18.82
C ARG A 362 1.55 29.62 -17.48
N LYS A 363 1.61 28.83 -16.40
CA LYS A 363 1.12 29.20 -15.06
C LYS A 363 2.02 30.23 -14.38
N LEU A 364 3.33 30.05 -14.44
CA LEU A 364 4.36 30.87 -13.78
C LEU A 364 5.00 31.88 -14.73
N GLY A 365 4.36 32.16 -15.88
CA GLY A 365 4.95 32.81 -17.06
C GLY A 365 5.70 34.14 -16.85
N ALA A 366 5.47 34.86 -15.76
CA ALA A 366 6.29 36.01 -15.38
C ALA A 366 7.76 35.64 -15.13
N ALA A 367 8.05 34.40 -14.69
CA ALA A 367 9.39 33.91 -14.38
C ALA A 367 10.02 33.07 -15.50
N LEU A 368 9.22 32.53 -16.43
CA LEU A 368 9.66 31.47 -17.36
C LEU A 368 9.58 31.83 -18.85
N TRP A 369 8.77 32.82 -19.23
CA TRP A 369 8.71 33.24 -20.64
C TRP A 369 9.94 34.06 -21.04
N PRO A 370 10.53 33.82 -22.23
CA PRO A 370 11.68 34.58 -22.73
C PRO A 370 11.49 36.10 -22.78
N SER A 371 10.28 36.57 -23.06
CA SER A 371 9.95 37.99 -23.12
C SER A 371 9.94 38.69 -21.76
N ASN A 372 9.74 37.94 -20.68
CA ASN A 372 9.53 38.47 -19.33
C ASN A 372 10.74 38.28 -18.40
N ASP A 373 11.74 37.49 -18.81
CA ASP A 373 12.93 37.20 -18.01
C ASP A 373 13.87 38.43 -17.94
N PRO A 374 14.10 39.03 -16.74
CA PRO A 374 14.98 40.19 -16.58
C PRO A 374 16.48 39.88 -16.72
N GLY A 375 16.86 38.62 -16.93
CA GLY A 375 18.25 38.22 -17.21
C GLY A 375 18.97 37.64 -15.99
N TYR A 376 19.15 36.32 -16.02
CA TYR A 376 20.30 35.66 -15.39
C TYR A 376 21.32 35.36 -16.48
N GLY A 377 22.18 36.33 -16.80
CA GLY A 377 23.28 36.17 -17.76
C GLY A 377 22.82 36.10 -19.22
N GLY A 378 23.03 37.18 -19.97
CA GLY A 378 22.99 37.12 -21.42
C GLY A 378 24.14 36.26 -21.94
N ASP A 379 23.86 34.98 -22.16
CA ASP A 379 24.49 34.23 -23.22
C ASP A 379 24.11 34.86 -24.57
N GLU A 380 25.02 34.80 -25.55
CA GLU A 380 24.94 35.48 -26.86
C GLU A 380 23.67 35.13 -27.68
N GLU A 381 22.82 34.20 -27.21
CA GLU A 381 21.59 33.73 -27.85
C GLU A 381 20.27 34.38 -27.34
N GLY A 382 20.29 35.20 -26.27
CA GLY A 382 19.19 36.11 -25.90
C GLY A 382 17.81 35.47 -25.65
N GLY A 383 17.76 34.35 -24.90
CA GLY A 383 16.57 33.48 -24.81
C GLY A 383 15.87 33.32 -23.46
N GLY A 384 16.42 33.82 -22.35
CA GLY A 384 15.89 33.53 -21.00
C GLY A 384 16.20 32.10 -20.51
N ALA A 385 16.07 31.86 -19.20
CA ALA A 385 16.54 30.64 -18.54
C ALA A 385 15.99 29.32 -19.15
N GLU A 386 14.70 29.32 -19.54
CA GLU A 386 14.06 28.13 -20.12
C GLU A 386 14.62 27.77 -21.50
N LEU A 387 14.95 28.76 -22.35
CA LEU A 387 15.59 28.50 -23.64
C LEU A 387 17.04 28.04 -23.49
N SER A 388 17.74 28.52 -22.45
CA SER A 388 19.11 28.07 -22.14
C SER A 388 19.11 26.58 -21.71
N ASP A 389 18.20 26.18 -20.81
CA ASP A 389 18.07 24.76 -20.43
C ASP A 389 17.65 23.87 -21.60
N LEU A 390 16.75 24.35 -22.46
CA LEU A 390 16.42 23.64 -23.71
C LEU A 390 17.62 23.49 -24.65
N GLY A 391 18.48 24.51 -24.73
CA GLY A 391 19.75 24.43 -25.45
C GLY A 391 20.60 23.27 -24.94
N ARG A 392 20.80 23.19 -23.62
CA ARG A 392 21.53 22.09 -22.95
C ARG A 392 20.90 20.72 -23.24
N LEU A 393 19.58 20.58 -23.10
CA LEU A 393 18.89 19.30 -23.35
C LEU A 393 19.00 18.83 -24.81
N ILE A 394 18.97 19.77 -25.77
CA ILE A 394 19.19 19.47 -27.20
C ILE A 394 20.67 19.17 -27.47
N ASP A 395 21.60 19.77 -26.74
CA ASP A 395 23.03 19.45 -26.85
C ASP A 395 23.38 18.06 -26.32
N GLU A 396 22.72 17.64 -25.24
CA GLU A 396 22.84 16.29 -24.69
C GLU A 396 22.26 15.22 -25.63
N ASP A 397 21.07 15.45 -26.20
CA ASP A 397 20.49 14.60 -27.23
C ASP A 397 19.78 15.44 -28.31
N VAL A 398 20.50 15.71 -29.41
CA VAL A 398 19.94 16.47 -30.54
C VAL A 398 18.73 15.78 -31.19
N ARG A 399 18.53 14.47 -30.95
CA ARG A 399 17.39 13.70 -31.45
C ARG A 399 16.21 13.69 -30.49
N ASN A 400 16.28 14.39 -29.35
CA ASN A 400 15.17 14.49 -28.42
C ASN A 400 14.05 15.40 -28.98
N ASN A 401 13.10 14.80 -29.70
CA ASN A 401 11.97 15.52 -30.29
C ASN A 401 11.09 16.22 -29.24
N SER A 402 11.04 15.74 -27.99
CA SER A 402 10.28 16.41 -26.93
C SER A 402 10.91 17.76 -26.58
N ALA A 403 12.24 17.85 -26.52
CA ALA A 403 12.95 19.12 -26.31
C ALA A 403 12.75 20.07 -27.49
N TRP A 404 12.81 19.58 -28.74
CA TRP A 404 12.50 20.39 -29.94
C TRP A 404 11.06 20.91 -29.93
N SER A 405 10.10 20.05 -29.56
CA SER A 405 8.69 20.44 -29.46
C SER A 405 8.48 21.48 -28.36
N HIS A 406 9.16 21.34 -27.21
CA HIS A 406 9.08 22.30 -26.13
C HIS A 406 9.75 23.62 -26.49
N ARG A 407 10.89 23.60 -27.20
CA ARG A 407 11.51 24.80 -27.77
C ARG A 407 10.55 25.54 -28.70
N PHE A 408 9.84 24.82 -29.57
CA PHE A 408 8.86 25.43 -30.48
C PHE A 408 7.76 26.13 -29.69
N PHE A 409 7.23 25.47 -28.66
CA PHE A 409 6.26 26.05 -27.76
C PHE A 409 6.79 27.31 -27.05
N VAL A 410 7.98 27.25 -26.44
CA VAL A 410 8.56 28.39 -25.70
C VAL A 410 8.80 29.59 -26.62
N VAL A 411 9.28 29.37 -27.85
CA VAL A 411 9.57 30.46 -28.80
C VAL A 411 8.31 31.05 -29.42
N PHE A 412 7.36 30.21 -29.84
CA PHE A 412 6.24 30.62 -30.70
C PHE A 412 4.89 30.68 -29.98
N SER A 413 4.86 30.46 -28.66
CA SER A 413 3.68 30.66 -27.80
C SER A 413 3.94 31.65 -26.66
N ASP A 414 5.07 32.38 -26.68
CA ASP A 414 5.37 33.43 -25.72
C ASP A 414 4.38 34.61 -25.86
N PRO A 415 3.56 34.92 -24.84
CA PRO A 415 2.54 35.98 -24.92
C PRO A 415 3.10 37.37 -25.26
N GLY A 416 4.37 37.66 -24.95
CA GLY A 416 4.99 38.94 -25.26
C GLY A 416 5.43 39.09 -26.72
N ARG A 417 5.46 37.98 -27.49
CA ARG A 417 6.05 37.91 -28.84
C ARG A 417 5.28 37.00 -29.82
N SER A 418 4.06 36.60 -29.49
CA SER A 418 3.23 35.74 -30.34
C SER A 418 1.76 36.11 -30.24
N THR A 419 0.99 35.76 -31.27
CA THR A 419 -0.46 36.01 -31.29
C THR A 419 -1.18 34.91 -30.52
N PRO A 420 -2.04 35.24 -29.53
CA PRO A 420 -2.83 34.25 -28.82
C PRO A 420 -3.65 33.38 -29.78
N SER A 421 -3.61 32.06 -29.59
CA SER A 421 -4.31 31.07 -30.42
C SER A 421 -3.85 30.95 -31.87
N SER A 422 -2.71 31.56 -32.25
CA SER A 422 -2.13 31.30 -33.56
C SER A 422 -1.81 29.82 -33.71
N HIS A 423 -2.26 29.22 -34.81
CA HIS A 423 -2.04 27.81 -35.07
C HIS A 423 -0.54 27.52 -35.28
N ALA A 424 -0.10 26.30 -34.92
CA ALA A 424 1.30 25.92 -35.06
C ALA A 424 1.80 25.89 -36.52
N THR A 425 0.86 25.80 -37.48
CA THR A 425 1.13 25.67 -38.91
C THR A 425 0.70 26.90 -39.73
N GLU A 426 0.61 28.07 -39.11
CA GLU A 426 0.33 29.32 -39.82
C GLU A 426 1.36 30.39 -39.48
N ARG A 427 1.43 31.42 -40.34
CA ARG A 427 2.25 32.59 -40.10
C ARG A 427 1.72 33.38 -38.91
N ASP A 428 2.64 33.87 -38.07
CA ASP A 428 2.31 34.75 -36.96
C ASP A 428 3.08 36.07 -37.08
N PRO A 429 2.40 37.16 -37.47
CA PRO A 429 3.05 38.45 -37.68
C PRO A 429 3.56 39.09 -36.37
N ALA A 430 3.15 38.60 -35.20
CA ALA A 430 3.64 39.11 -33.92
C ALA A 430 5.04 38.59 -33.57
N VAL A 431 5.49 37.51 -34.22
CA VAL A 431 6.82 36.94 -33.99
C VAL A 431 7.89 37.84 -34.62
N PRO A 432 8.85 38.39 -33.85
CA PRO A 432 9.87 39.28 -34.40
C PRO A 432 10.79 38.57 -35.40
N ALA A 433 11.14 39.26 -36.49
CA ALA A 433 12.03 38.73 -37.53
C ALA A 433 13.39 38.26 -36.95
N ALA A 434 13.95 39.00 -35.98
CA ALA A 434 15.18 38.62 -35.30
C ALA A 434 15.09 37.28 -34.56
N VAL A 435 13.91 36.93 -34.02
CA VAL A 435 13.68 35.61 -33.38
C VAL A 435 13.67 34.52 -34.45
N VAL A 436 13.00 34.75 -35.58
CA VAL A 436 13.01 33.81 -36.72
C VAL A 436 14.44 33.58 -37.21
N ASP A 437 15.21 34.64 -37.44
CA ASP A 437 16.60 34.56 -37.93
C ASP A 437 17.50 33.78 -36.94
N ARG A 438 17.35 34.04 -35.64
CA ARG A 438 18.04 33.28 -34.58
C ARG A 438 17.69 31.80 -34.63
N GLU A 439 16.40 31.46 -34.71
CA GLU A 439 15.96 30.06 -34.73
C GLU A 439 16.38 29.33 -36.01
N LEU A 440 16.36 29.98 -37.16
CA LEU A 440 16.90 29.41 -38.40
C LEU A 440 18.39 29.13 -38.27
N ALA A 441 19.18 30.08 -37.73
CA ALA A 441 20.61 29.88 -37.50
C ALA A 441 20.89 28.74 -36.50
N TYR A 442 20.16 28.70 -35.38
CA TYR A 442 20.26 27.63 -34.38
C TYR A 442 19.96 26.27 -35.01
N THR A 443 18.86 26.17 -35.75
CA THR A 443 18.42 24.91 -36.35
C THR A 443 19.41 24.40 -37.39
N ARG A 444 19.96 25.28 -38.25
CA ARG A 444 21.02 24.90 -39.21
C ARG A 444 22.23 24.30 -38.51
N ARG A 445 22.73 24.94 -37.44
CA ARG A 445 23.84 24.39 -36.63
C ARG A 445 23.54 22.99 -36.09
N LYS A 446 22.31 22.73 -35.64
CA LYS A 446 21.92 21.40 -35.12
C LYS A 446 21.71 20.36 -36.23
N ILE A 447 21.28 20.78 -37.42
CA ILE A 447 21.23 19.89 -38.59
C ILE A 447 22.65 19.45 -38.97
N ASP A 448 23.64 20.35 -38.97
CA ASP A 448 25.03 19.99 -39.27
C ASP A 448 25.60 18.92 -38.33
N VAL A 449 25.21 18.95 -37.05
CA VAL A 449 25.60 17.93 -36.05
C VAL A 449 25.03 16.55 -36.39
N ALA A 450 23.79 16.48 -36.87
CA ALA A 450 23.13 15.22 -37.21
C ALA A 450 22.22 15.37 -38.44
N PRO A 451 22.77 15.36 -39.67
CA PRO A 451 22.01 15.70 -40.88
C PRO A 451 20.80 14.80 -41.13
N GLN A 452 20.87 13.53 -40.72
CA GLN A 452 19.79 12.55 -40.87
C GLN A 452 18.78 12.55 -39.70
N ASN A 453 18.88 13.48 -38.75
CA ASN A 453 17.92 13.61 -37.64
C ASN A 453 16.68 14.39 -38.08
N GLN A 454 15.51 13.77 -38.03
CA GLN A 454 14.25 14.39 -38.48
C GLN A 454 13.80 15.59 -37.63
N SER A 455 14.08 15.59 -36.32
CA SER A 455 13.55 16.60 -35.38
C SER A 455 13.89 18.04 -35.78
N PRO A 456 15.17 18.41 -36.03
CA PRO A 456 15.52 19.76 -36.46
C PRO A 456 14.99 20.10 -37.86
N TRP A 457 14.83 19.14 -38.79
CA TRP A 457 14.20 19.42 -40.09
C TRP A 457 12.71 19.76 -39.95
N ASN A 458 12.00 19.06 -39.08
CA ASN A 458 10.60 19.39 -38.76
C ASN A 458 10.49 20.75 -38.07
N TYR A 459 11.39 21.03 -37.11
CA TYR A 459 11.45 22.32 -36.43
C TYR A 459 11.72 23.47 -37.41
N LEU A 460 12.70 23.29 -38.32
CA LEU A 460 13.04 24.25 -39.37
C LEU A 460 11.80 24.66 -40.18
N ARG A 461 11.01 23.68 -40.63
CA ARG A 461 9.76 23.96 -41.37
C ARG A 461 8.77 24.76 -40.52
N GLY A 462 8.64 24.42 -39.24
CA GLY A 462 7.80 25.19 -38.31
C GLY A 462 8.25 26.65 -38.16
N VAL A 463 9.56 26.89 -38.04
CA VAL A 463 10.14 28.24 -37.95
C VAL A 463 9.85 29.06 -39.22
N LEU A 464 10.03 28.46 -40.41
CA LEU A 464 9.74 29.12 -41.68
C LEU A 464 8.26 29.50 -41.80
N VAL A 465 7.36 28.57 -41.45
CA VAL A 465 5.92 28.81 -41.45
C VAL A 465 5.54 29.93 -40.49
N LYS A 466 5.98 29.89 -39.23
CA LYS A 466 5.68 30.93 -38.23
C LYS A 466 6.22 32.29 -38.67
N GLY A 467 7.42 32.33 -39.25
CA GLY A 467 8.03 33.56 -39.78
C GLY A 467 7.46 34.05 -41.11
N GLY A 468 6.64 33.24 -41.80
CA GLY A 468 6.17 33.54 -43.16
C GLY A 468 7.33 33.64 -44.17
N ARG A 469 8.32 32.76 -44.06
CA ARG A 469 9.53 32.71 -44.90
C ARG A 469 9.40 31.60 -45.94
N ASP A 470 9.90 31.87 -47.15
CA ASP A 470 9.86 30.91 -48.26
C ASP A 470 10.83 29.74 -48.02
N LEU A 471 10.50 28.54 -48.54
CA LEU A 471 11.39 27.38 -48.47
C LEU A 471 12.68 27.61 -49.28
N GLY A 472 12.61 28.46 -50.30
CA GLY A 472 13.76 28.89 -51.08
C GLY A 472 14.94 29.42 -50.24
N GLU A 473 14.69 30.01 -49.06
CA GLU A 473 15.72 30.59 -48.19
C GLU A 473 16.74 29.56 -47.67
N ILE A 474 16.31 28.31 -47.44
CA ILE A 474 17.18 27.25 -46.91
C ILE A 474 17.61 26.27 -48.00
N ARG A 475 17.20 26.48 -49.26
CA ARG A 475 17.51 25.58 -50.38
C ARG A 475 19.01 25.30 -50.52
N THR A 476 19.85 26.34 -50.62
CA THR A 476 21.30 26.18 -50.79
C THR A 476 21.94 25.39 -49.65
N PHE A 477 21.46 25.59 -48.42
CA PHE A 477 21.91 24.82 -47.26
C PHE A 477 21.50 23.35 -47.37
N ALA A 478 20.24 23.07 -47.75
CA ALA A 478 19.75 21.71 -47.93
C ALA A 478 20.44 20.98 -49.09
N GLU A 479 20.76 21.67 -50.19
CA GLU A 479 21.53 21.15 -51.32
C GLU A 479 22.92 20.66 -50.88
N GLY A 480 23.52 21.29 -49.87
CA GLY A 480 24.80 20.86 -49.30
C GLY A 480 24.82 19.43 -48.79
N TYR A 481 23.67 18.79 -48.51
CA TYR A 481 23.60 17.40 -48.04
C TYR A 481 23.40 16.37 -49.15
N VAL A 482 23.38 16.80 -50.42
CA VAL A 482 23.07 15.96 -51.58
C VAL A 482 24.08 16.24 -52.69
N GLU A 483 24.76 15.19 -53.17
CA GLU A 483 25.74 15.28 -54.25
C GLU A 483 25.40 14.25 -55.34
N ALA A 484 25.51 14.65 -56.61
CA ALA A 484 25.29 13.81 -57.79
C ALA A 484 23.94 13.03 -57.75
N LEU A 485 22.85 13.70 -57.36
CA LEU A 485 21.53 13.06 -57.21
C LEU A 485 21.05 12.44 -58.52
N GLY A 486 20.77 11.14 -58.52
CA GLY A 486 20.34 10.40 -59.71
C GLY A 486 21.47 9.99 -60.67
N GLU A 487 22.72 10.32 -60.36
CA GLU A 487 23.89 10.01 -61.19
C GLU A 487 24.77 8.90 -60.57
N GLU A 488 25.79 8.46 -61.32
CA GLU A 488 26.81 7.56 -60.81
C GLU A 488 27.66 8.29 -59.76
N GLY A 489 27.72 7.74 -58.54
CA GLY A 489 28.37 8.41 -57.41
C GLY A 489 27.43 9.22 -56.49
N GLU A 490 26.12 9.03 -56.60
CA GLU A 490 25.13 9.69 -55.72
C GLU A 490 25.42 9.52 -54.21
N ILE A 491 25.59 10.64 -53.52
CA ILE A 491 25.77 10.73 -52.07
C ILE A 491 24.65 11.56 -51.46
N VAL A 492 23.88 10.98 -50.54
CA VAL A 492 22.84 11.69 -49.78
C VAL A 492 23.15 11.52 -48.30
N ARG A 493 23.53 12.63 -47.66
CA ARG A 493 23.81 12.69 -46.21
C ARG A 493 22.54 12.87 -45.38
N SER A 494 21.45 13.32 -46.01
CA SER A 494 20.14 13.48 -45.37
C SER A 494 18.99 13.22 -46.34
N SER A 495 18.19 12.18 -46.09
CA SER A 495 16.92 11.99 -46.82
C SER A 495 15.88 13.04 -46.43
N HIS A 496 15.99 13.68 -45.27
CA HIS A 496 15.14 14.79 -44.88
C HIS A 496 15.46 16.06 -45.68
N ALA A 497 16.73 16.25 -46.06
CA ALA A 497 17.10 17.31 -47.01
C ALA A 497 16.46 17.06 -48.39
N LEU A 498 16.40 15.82 -48.89
CA LEU A 498 15.68 15.52 -50.14
C LEU A 498 14.19 15.83 -50.06
N ASP A 499 13.54 15.51 -48.94
CA ASP A 499 12.12 15.84 -48.71
C ASP A 499 11.92 17.38 -48.67
N TYR A 500 12.83 18.10 -48.01
CA TYR A 500 12.85 19.57 -48.02
C TYR A 500 13.02 20.15 -49.43
N LEU A 501 14.02 19.65 -50.17
CA LEU A 501 14.35 20.11 -51.51
C LEU A 501 13.21 19.85 -52.50
N ALA A 502 12.48 18.74 -52.36
CA ALA A 502 11.32 18.47 -53.19
C ALA A 502 10.27 19.59 -53.09
N ASP A 503 9.99 20.09 -51.88
CA ASP A 503 9.07 21.22 -51.71
C ASP A 503 9.68 22.55 -52.15
N ALA A 504 10.96 22.80 -51.84
CA ALA A 504 11.64 24.04 -52.24
C ALA A 504 11.75 24.18 -53.77
N TYR A 505 12.02 23.09 -54.49
CA TYR A 505 12.01 23.07 -55.95
C TYR A 505 10.60 23.22 -56.52
N LYS A 506 9.59 22.59 -55.90
CA LYS A 506 8.19 22.79 -56.28
C LYS A 506 7.78 24.26 -56.13
N GLU A 507 8.09 24.90 -55.01
CA GLU A 507 7.84 26.32 -54.74
C GLU A 507 8.53 27.22 -55.76
N ALA A 508 9.76 26.88 -56.16
CA ALA A 508 10.52 27.59 -57.19
C ALA A 508 10.06 27.30 -58.64
N GLY A 509 9.09 26.40 -58.85
CA GLY A 509 8.62 25.99 -60.17
C GLY A 509 9.50 24.97 -60.90
N ASP A 510 10.56 24.45 -60.27
CA ASP A 510 11.44 23.43 -60.83
C ASP A 510 10.89 22.02 -60.57
N ARG A 511 9.93 21.63 -61.41
CA ARG A 511 9.24 20.34 -61.28
C ARG A 511 10.14 19.14 -61.52
N GLU A 512 11.13 19.28 -62.40
CA GLU A 512 12.02 18.17 -62.77
C GLU A 512 12.90 17.79 -61.58
N ARG A 513 13.52 18.77 -60.91
CA ARG A 513 14.30 18.51 -59.69
C ARG A 513 13.42 18.06 -58.53
N ALA A 514 12.22 18.62 -58.38
CA ALA A 514 11.27 18.16 -57.37
C ALA A 514 10.89 16.68 -57.56
N ASP A 515 10.56 16.27 -58.79
CA ASP A 515 10.29 14.86 -59.11
C ASP A 515 11.50 13.98 -58.83
N LEU A 516 12.70 14.42 -59.24
CA LEU A 516 13.93 13.68 -59.00
C LEU A 516 14.14 13.42 -57.51
N CYS A 517 14.03 14.43 -56.63
CA CYS A 517 14.12 14.23 -55.18
C CYS A 517 13.14 13.18 -54.67
N LEU A 518 11.84 13.30 -55.02
CA LEU A 518 10.81 12.37 -54.58
C LEU A 518 11.00 10.95 -55.12
N ARG A 519 11.44 10.82 -56.38
CA ARG A 519 11.75 9.54 -57.01
C ARG A 519 12.91 8.85 -56.32
N ARG A 520 13.99 9.58 -56.00
CA ARG A 520 15.15 9.03 -55.28
C ARG A 520 14.82 8.64 -53.84
N LEU A 521 13.92 9.36 -53.16
CA LEU A 521 13.34 8.92 -51.89
C LEU A 521 12.59 7.59 -52.03
N ALA A 522 11.71 7.48 -53.02
CA ALA A 522 10.92 6.27 -53.27
C ALA A 522 11.76 5.04 -53.61
N GLU A 523 12.80 5.22 -54.44
CA GLU A 523 13.59 4.13 -55.01
C GLU A 523 14.74 3.67 -54.10
N LYS A 524 15.38 4.59 -53.37
CA LYS A 524 16.62 4.31 -52.66
C LYS A 524 16.64 4.79 -51.22
N TRP A 525 16.36 6.06 -50.95
CA TRP A 525 16.72 6.69 -49.67
C TRP A 525 15.65 6.58 -48.58
N ASP A 526 14.41 6.25 -48.92
CA ASP A 526 13.30 6.11 -47.97
C ASP A 526 12.18 5.20 -48.49
N ARG A 527 12.59 4.00 -48.90
CA ARG A 527 11.73 3.01 -49.58
C ARG A 527 10.52 2.57 -48.74
N VAL A 528 10.60 2.66 -47.41
CA VAL A 528 9.48 2.34 -46.51
C VAL A 528 8.26 3.22 -46.76
N ARG A 529 8.47 4.48 -47.18
CA ARG A 529 7.41 5.44 -47.56
C ARG A 529 7.25 5.56 -49.08
N ARG A 530 7.69 4.58 -49.87
CA ARG A 530 7.58 4.59 -51.35
C ARG A 530 6.20 5.02 -51.85
N GLY A 531 5.12 4.44 -51.31
CA GLY A 531 3.76 4.78 -51.73
C GLY A 531 3.40 6.26 -51.46
N TYR A 532 3.89 6.83 -50.35
CA TYR A 532 3.72 8.25 -50.03
C TYR A 532 4.49 9.15 -51.00
N TRP A 533 5.73 8.78 -51.35
CA TRP A 533 6.52 9.54 -52.32
C TRP A 533 5.94 9.48 -53.73
N GLU A 534 5.48 8.31 -54.18
CA GLU A 534 4.77 8.16 -55.46
C GLU A 534 3.47 8.98 -55.49
N TYR A 535 2.74 9.05 -54.38
CA TYR A 535 1.59 9.96 -54.24
C TYR A 535 2.01 11.42 -54.40
N ARG A 536 3.05 11.87 -53.68
CA ARG A 536 3.54 13.26 -53.80
C ARG A 536 4.04 13.62 -55.18
N ARG A 537 4.65 12.68 -55.92
CA ARG A 537 5.05 12.88 -57.31
C ARG A 537 3.85 13.19 -58.20
N ARG A 538 2.74 12.45 -58.07
CA ARG A 538 1.50 12.73 -58.81
C ARG A 538 0.92 14.11 -58.48
N MET A 539 1.14 14.60 -57.25
CA MET A 539 0.75 15.95 -56.82
C MET A 539 1.67 17.07 -57.34
N LEU A 540 2.67 16.76 -58.18
CA LEU A 540 3.43 17.77 -58.92
C LEU A 540 2.75 18.15 -60.25
N ASP A 541 1.90 17.26 -60.78
CA ASP A 541 1.21 17.42 -62.07
C ASP A 541 -0.10 18.23 -61.96
N THR A 542 -0.69 18.26 -60.76
CA THR A 542 -1.75 19.19 -60.31
C THR A 542 -1.14 20.42 -59.67
#